data_AF-A0AAV0CQX8-F1
#
_entry.id   AF-A0AAV0CQX8-F1
#
_cell.length_a   1.000
_cell.length_b   1.000
_cell.length_c   1.000
_cell.angle_alpha   90.00
_cell.angle_beta   90.00
_cell.angle_gamma   90.00
#
_symmetry.space_group_name_H-M   'P 1'
#
loop_
_entity.id
_entity.type
_entity.pdbx_description
1 polymer ?
#
loop_
_entity_poly.entity_id
_entity_poly.type
_entity_poly.pdbx_seq_one_letter_code
_entity_poly.pdbx_strand_id
1 'polypeptide(L)'
;MSKLLLREGTQRLSVGHPEVLATDPDIVSAISISGNFSFEPCSHGDFLGAILGTGISRNKLGDIVLQGEKGGQVLIVPELADFLISTLNKVGNVTVSCKKIPLLALEYEPPRTKLLKAVEASLRLDAIASAGFKLSRTKMASLISNGDVRVNWTTVMKSNTTIRTGDFISVAGKGRLKIGEINSTRKGKFAVELIRYI
;
A
#
# COMPACT_ATOMS: atom_id res chain seq x y z
N MET A 1 -3.62 1.35 -30.82
CA MET A 1 -4.99 1.43 -30.24
C MET A 1 -4.88 1.14 -28.75
N SER A 2 -4.38 2.12 -27.99
CA SER A 2 -4.12 2.05 -26.55
C SER A 2 -5.42 2.25 -25.78
N LYS A 3 -5.80 1.23 -25.00
CA LYS A 3 -6.93 1.33 -24.06
C LYS A 3 -6.70 0.39 -22.90
N LEU A 4 -6.19 0.92 -21.78
CA LEU A 4 -6.33 0.33 -20.45
C LEU A 4 -6.59 1.48 -19.48
N LEU A 5 -7.87 1.85 -19.33
CA LEU A 5 -8.76 1.46 -18.24
C LEU A 5 -8.40 2.09 -16.88
N LEU A 6 -8.59 3.40 -16.81
CA LEU A 6 -9.31 3.99 -15.68
C LEU A 6 -10.76 3.45 -15.73
N ARG A 7 -11.24 2.88 -14.61
CA ARG A 7 -12.59 2.32 -14.33
C ARG A 7 -12.74 0.82 -14.53
N GLU A 8 -12.45 0.04 -13.48
CA GLU A 8 -13.45 -0.61 -12.60
C GLU A 8 -12.70 -1.13 -11.35
N GLY A 9 -13.15 -0.73 -10.16
CA GLY A 9 -12.62 -1.25 -8.89
C GLY A 9 -11.36 -0.55 -8.34
N THR A 10 -11.55 0.57 -7.66
CA THR A 10 -10.79 1.05 -6.47
C THR A 10 -9.31 0.65 -6.33
N GLN A 11 -8.47 0.79 -7.36
CA GLN A 11 -7.02 0.70 -7.19
C GLN A 11 -6.39 2.09 -7.21
N ARG A 12 -5.86 2.48 -6.06
CA ARG A 12 -4.93 3.60 -5.93
C ARG A 12 -3.62 3.18 -6.57
N LEU A 13 -3.04 4.03 -7.43
CA LEU A 13 -1.64 3.91 -7.80
C LEU A 13 -0.83 4.08 -6.53
N SER A 14 -0.28 2.97 -6.06
CA SER A 14 0.52 2.92 -4.87
C SER A 14 1.95 2.56 -5.23
N VAL A 15 2.90 3.14 -4.50
CA VAL A 15 4.33 2.91 -4.68
C VAL A 15 4.74 1.43 -4.44
N GLY A 16 3.81 0.59 -3.96
CA GLY A 16 3.98 -0.86 -3.83
C GLY A 16 4.05 -1.69 -5.12
N HIS A 17 3.96 -1.10 -6.31
CA HIS A 17 4.15 -1.80 -7.61
C HIS A 17 5.16 -1.04 -8.50
N PRO A 18 6.47 -1.11 -8.20
CA PRO A 18 7.50 -0.41 -8.96
C PRO A 18 7.56 -0.84 -10.43
N GLU A 19 7.20 -2.08 -10.77
CA GLU A 19 7.15 -2.56 -12.16
C GLU A 19 6.18 -1.76 -13.06
N VAL A 20 5.08 -1.25 -12.51
CA VAL A 20 4.10 -0.46 -13.29
C VAL A 20 4.63 0.96 -13.55
N LEU A 21 5.34 1.53 -12.58
CA LEU A 21 5.93 2.87 -12.68
C LEU A 21 7.12 2.92 -13.67
N ALA A 22 7.79 1.79 -13.88
CA ALA A 22 8.94 1.69 -14.78
C ALA A 22 8.56 1.58 -16.27
N THR A 23 7.32 1.17 -16.57
CA THR A 23 6.94 0.77 -17.93
C THR A 23 6.32 1.93 -18.75
N ASP A 24 5.78 2.95 -18.09
CA ASP A 24 5.22 4.13 -18.76
C ASP A 24 5.36 5.38 -17.84
N PRO A 25 6.40 6.20 -18.03
CA PRO A 25 6.72 7.34 -17.16
C PRO A 25 5.70 8.49 -17.27
N ASP A 26 4.79 8.46 -18.26
CA ASP A 26 3.79 9.52 -18.49
C ASP A 26 2.44 9.22 -17.83
N ILE A 27 2.32 8.14 -17.05
CA ILE A 27 1.07 7.82 -16.34
C ILE A 27 0.88 8.71 -15.11
N VAL A 28 1.96 9.11 -14.44
CA VAL A 28 1.94 9.91 -13.19
C VAL A 28 3.12 10.88 -13.11
N SER A 29 2.91 11.99 -12.42
CA SER A 29 3.97 12.92 -12.02
C SER A 29 4.20 12.88 -10.52
N ALA A 30 5.47 12.98 -10.12
CA ALA A 30 5.88 13.12 -8.74
C ALA A 30 6.23 14.58 -8.42
N ILE A 31 5.75 15.07 -7.28
CA ILE A 31 6.01 16.41 -6.79
C ILE A 31 6.59 16.31 -5.38
N SER A 32 7.71 16.98 -5.15
CA SER A 32 8.26 17.26 -3.83
C SER A 32 7.62 18.52 -3.28
N ILE A 33 7.12 18.45 -2.05
CA ILE A 33 6.54 19.54 -1.27
C ILE A 33 7.47 19.75 -0.07
N SER A 34 8.25 20.82 -0.09
CA SER A 34 9.30 21.08 0.89
C SER A 34 8.96 22.28 1.77
N GLY A 35 9.15 22.13 3.07
CA GLY A 35 8.93 23.17 4.08
C GLY A 35 9.66 22.81 5.37
N ASN A 36 9.66 23.72 6.35
CA ASN A 36 10.23 23.47 7.67
C ASN A 36 9.13 23.03 8.65
N PHE A 37 9.03 21.73 8.89
CA PHE A 37 8.03 21.13 9.79
C PHE A 37 8.59 20.73 11.16
N SER A 38 9.81 21.14 11.52
CA SER A 38 10.44 20.78 12.81
C SER A 38 9.66 21.30 14.02
N PHE A 39 8.93 22.42 13.87
CA PHE A 39 8.16 23.05 14.95
C PHE A 39 6.65 22.79 14.85
N GLU A 40 6.17 22.40 13.67
CA GLU A 40 4.75 22.11 13.43
C GLU A 40 4.63 20.88 12.53
N PRO A 41 4.73 19.67 13.12
CA PRO A 41 4.64 18.43 12.38
C PRO A 41 3.28 18.31 11.70
N CYS A 42 3.28 18.00 10.41
CA CYS A 42 2.06 17.78 9.64
C CYS A 42 1.88 16.28 9.37
N SER A 43 0.65 15.81 9.57
CA SER A 43 0.23 14.45 9.27
C SER A 43 -0.05 14.28 7.77
N HIS A 44 -0.22 13.03 7.33
CA HIS A 44 -0.70 12.73 5.99
C HIS A 44 -2.06 13.41 5.72
N GLY A 45 -2.92 13.54 6.74
CA GLY A 45 -4.21 14.21 6.61
C GLY A 45 -4.06 15.69 6.25
N ASP A 46 -3.06 16.36 6.79
CA ASP A 46 -2.82 17.79 6.57
C ASP A 46 -2.32 18.07 5.15
N PHE A 47 -1.37 17.27 4.66
CA PHE A 47 -0.95 17.32 3.25
C PHE A 47 -2.12 17.05 2.31
N LEU A 48 -2.92 16.02 2.60
CA LEU A 48 -4.07 15.69 1.79
C LEU A 48 -5.08 16.85 1.78
N GLY A 49 -5.41 17.39 2.96
CA GLY A 49 -6.35 18.49 3.09
C GLY A 49 -5.89 19.73 2.34
N ALA A 50 -4.61 20.11 2.45
CA ALA A 50 -4.04 21.25 1.75
C ALA A 50 -4.12 21.09 0.22
N ILE A 51 -3.77 19.91 -0.30
CA ILE A 51 -3.85 19.63 -1.74
C ILE A 51 -5.31 19.67 -2.21
N LEU A 52 -6.24 19.05 -1.49
CA LEU A 52 -7.66 19.09 -1.85
C LEU A 52 -8.22 20.53 -1.78
N GLY A 53 -7.71 21.35 -0.87
CA GLY A 53 -8.05 22.78 -0.76
C GLY A 53 -7.69 23.61 -2.00
N THR A 54 -6.78 23.14 -2.86
CA THR A 54 -6.50 23.77 -4.16
C THR A 54 -7.59 23.53 -5.22
N GLY A 55 -8.57 22.65 -4.93
CA GLY A 55 -9.61 22.23 -5.87
C GLY A 55 -9.29 20.93 -6.61
N ILE A 56 -8.12 20.33 -6.38
CA ILE A 56 -7.77 19.03 -6.97
C ILE A 56 -8.63 17.93 -6.36
N SER A 57 -9.24 17.13 -7.22
CA SER A 57 -10.09 16.01 -6.79
C SER A 57 -9.25 14.85 -6.22
N ARG A 58 -9.73 14.20 -5.15
CA ARG A 58 -9.01 13.09 -4.48
C ARG A 58 -8.63 11.92 -5.41
N ASN A 59 -9.43 11.65 -6.43
CA ASN A 59 -9.21 10.61 -7.42
C ASN A 59 -8.08 10.92 -8.42
N LYS A 60 -7.59 12.16 -8.45
CA LYS A 60 -6.45 12.59 -9.27
C LYS A 60 -5.11 12.50 -8.52
N LEU A 61 -5.14 12.13 -7.23
CA LEU A 61 -3.99 11.99 -6.35
C LEU A 61 -3.70 10.52 -6.05
N GLY A 62 -2.44 10.14 -6.16
CA GLY A 62 -1.91 8.85 -5.71
C GLY A 62 -1.47 8.88 -4.25
N ASP A 63 -0.34 8.23 -3.98
CA ASP A 63 0.28 8.17 -2.66
C ASP A 63 0.91 9.51 -2.25
N ILE A 64 0.86 9.78 -0.94
CA ILE A 64 1.58 10.87 -0.28
C ILE A 64 2.60 10.22 0.65
N VAL A 65 3.87 10.54 0.45
CA VAL A 65 5.00 10.01 1.22
C VAL A 65 5.55 11.14 2.09
N LEU A 66 5.47 11.00 3.40
CA LEU A 66 6.02 12.00 4.32
C LEU A 66 7.53 11.82 4.48
N GLN A 67 8.25 12.93 4.47
CA GLN A 67 9.71 13.00 4.64
C GLN A 67 10.09 13.61 6.00
N GLY A 68 9.27 13.32 7.03
CA GLY A 68 9.41 13.88 8.37
C GLY A 68 9.40 15.41 8.35
N GLU A 69 10.41 16.03 8.94
CA GLU A 69 10.50 17.48 9.10
C GLU A 69 10.73 18.25 7.79
N LYS A 70 11.12 17.56 6.70
CA LYS A 70 11.43 18.18 5.40
C LYS A 70 10.21 18.39 4.50
N GLY A 71 9.08 17.80 4.86
CA GLY A 71 7.83 17.88 4.11
C GLY A 71 7.38 16.51 3.58
N GLY A 72 7.06 16.42 2.28
CA GLY A 72 6.57 15.19 1.69
C GLY A 72 6.61 15.19 0.16
N GLN A 73 6.28 14.05 -0.42
CA GLN A 73 6.19 13.85 -1.86
C GLN A 73 4.80 13.32 -2.21
N VAL A 74 4.27 13.67 -3.37
CA VAL A 74 2.95 13.23 -3.83
C VAL A 74 2.97 12.78 -5.28
N LEU A 75 2.23 11.72 -5.57
CA LEU A 75 1.88 11.31 -6.92
C LEU A 75 0.59 11.98 -7.38
N ILE A 76 0.59 12.52 -8.60
CA ILE A 76 -0.56 13.18 -9.20
C ILE A 76 -0.64 12.86 -10.69
N VAL A 77 -1.84 13.01 -11.28
CA VAL A 77 -1.95 12.99 -12.75
C VAL A 77 -1.06 14.09 -13.37
N PRO A 78 -0.34 13.82 -14.47
CA PRO A 78 0.62 14.79 -15.03
C PRO A 78 0.01 16.14 -15.41
N GLU A 79 -1.23 16.13 -15.91
CA GLU A 79 -1.99 17.32 -16.31
C GLU A 79 -2.23 18.34 -15.18
N LEU A 80 -2.14 17.92 -13.91
CA LEU A 80 -2.34 18.80 -12.75
C LEU A 80 -1.04 19.17 -12.03
N ALA A 81 0.11 18.73 -12.52
CA ALA A 81 1.37 18.90 -11.82
C ALA A 81 1.76 20.38 -11.67
N ASP A 82 1.76 21.13 -12.76
CA ASP A 82 2.13 22.56 -12.77
C ASP A 82 1.09 23.42 -12.04
N PHE A 83 -0.18 23.01 -12.08
CA PHE A 83 -1.23 23.63 -11.29
C PHE A 83 -0.96 23.47 -9.79
N LEU A 84 -0.65 22.26 -9.32
CA LEU A 84 -0.34 22.05 -7.91
C LEU A 84 0.89 22.84 -7.48
N ILE A 85 1.94 22.86 -8.33
CA ILE A 85 3.19 23.58 -8.07
C ILE A 85 2.94 25.08 -7.89
N SER A 86 2.08 25.67 -8.71
CA SER A 86 1.78 27.11 -8.64
C SER A 86 0.80 27.49 -7.54
N THR A 87 -0.04 26.56 -7.08
CA THR A 87 -1.17 26.87 -6.18
C THR A 87 -0.92 26.47 -4.73
N LEU A 88 -0.18 25.37 -4.49
CA LEU A 88 0.08 24.88 -3.13
C LEU A 88 1.27 25.63 -2.50
N ASN A 89 0.96 26.63 -1.68
CA ASN A 89 1.95 27.45 -0.98
C ASN A 89 2.03 27.18 0.53
N LYS A 90 1.08 26.41 1.09
CA LYS A 90 0.97 26.19 2.53
C LYS A 90 0.39 24.80 2.84
N VAL A 91 0.93 24.16 3.87
CA VAL A 91 0.37 22.92 4.47
C VAL A 91 0.30 23.13 5.99
N GLY A 92 -0.88 22.98 6.58
CA GLY A 92 -1.09 23.42 7.97
C GLY A 92 -0.79 24.93 8.11
N ASN A 93 0.06 25.33 9.06
CA ASN A 93 0.61 26.69 9.10
C ASN A 93 1.95 26.89 8.39
N VAL A 94 2.55 25.84 7.83
CA VAL A 94 3.89 25.88 7.24
C VAL A 94 3.84 26.28 5.76
N THR A 95 4.60 27.32 5.40
CA THR A 95 4.83 27.70 4.00
C THR A 95 5.67 26.63 3.30
N VAL A 96 5.24 26.22 2.11
CA VAL A 96 5.89 25.17 1.33
C VAL A 96 6.30 25.66 -0.07
N SER A 97 7.29 24.98 -0.63
CA SER A 97 7.71 25.08 -2.02
C SER A 97 7.48 23.75 -2.71
N CYS A 98 6.92 23.78 -3.91
CA CYS A 98 6.60 22.60 -4.69
C CYS A 98 7.52 22.53 -5.93
N LYS A 99 8.02 21.33 -6.23
CA LYS A 99 8.79 21.08 -7.47
C LYS A 99 8.51 19.69 -8.04
N LYS A 100 8.50 19.57 -9.35
CA LYS A 100 8.46 18.27 -10.02
C LYS A 100 9.78 17.53 -9.75
N ILE A 101 9.70 16.23 -9.47
CA ILE A 101 10.86 15.36 -9.28
C ILE A 101 10.75 14.15 -10.21
N PRO A 102 11.89 13.53 -10.61
CA PRO A 102 11.85 12.24 -11.28
C PRO A 102 11.18 11.18 -10.40
N LEU A 103 10.43 10.25 -10.99
CA LEU A 103 9.83 9.13 -10.25
C LEU A 103 10.88 8.28 -9.51
N LEU A 104 12.10 8.17 -10.05
CA LEU A 104 13.22 7.49 -9.39
C LEU A 104 13.73 8.21 -8.13
N ALA A 105 13.42 9.51 -7.97
CA ALA A 105 13.80 10.29 -6.80
C ALA A 105 12.73 10.24 -5.68
N LEU A 106 11.67 9.45 -5.88
CA LEU A 106 10.64 9.27 -4.87
C LEU A 106 11.25 8.48 -3.71
N GLU A 107 11.35 9.10 -2.54
CA GLU A 107 11.90 8.49 -1.33
C GLU A 107 10.85 7.54 -0.74
N TYR A 108 10.64 6.43 -1.42
CA TYR A 108 9.82 5.35 -0.92
C TYR A 108 10.62 4.50 0.05
N GLU A 109 10.25 4.53 1.32
CA GLU A 109 10.68 3.47 2.22
C GLU A 109 9.72 2.28 2.02
N PRO A 110 10.17 1.16 1.42
CA PRO A 110 9.32 -0.01 1.29
C PRO A 110 8.83 -0.41 2.68
N PRO A 111 7.53 -0.74 2.83
CA PRO A 111 6.96 -1.05 4.12
C PRO A 111 7.81 -2.13 4.79
N ARG A 112 8.13 -1.93 6.07
CA ARG A 112 9.01 -2.86 6.78
C ARG A 112 8.39 -4.25 6.74
N THR A 113 9.05 -5.18 6.04
CA THR A 113 8.56 -6.55 5.99
C THR A 113 9.32 -7.44 6.96
N LYS A 114 8.61 -8.37 7.57
CA LYS A 114 9.21 -9.48 8.31
C LYS A 114 8.95 -10.79 7.60
N LEU A 115 10.04 -11.46 7.27
CA LEU A 115 10.00 -12.81 6.75
C LEU A 115 9.70 -13.82 7.87
N LEU A 116 8.76 -14.70 7.61
CA LEU A 116 8.35 -15.79 8.50
C LEU A 116 8.34 -17.07 7.67
N LYS A 117 8.69 -18.20 8.29
CA LYS A 117 8.53 -19.54 7.70
C LYS A 117 7.58 -20.34 8.57
N ALA A 118 6.64 -21.03 7.95
CA ALA A 118 5.69 -21.90 8.62
C ALA A 118 5.64 -23.25 7.93
N VAL A 119 5.34 -24.31 8.70
CA VAL A 119 5.09 -25.65 8.14
C VAL A 119 3.67 -26.05 8.51
N GLU A 120 2.79 -26.06 7.52
CA GLU A 120 1.37 -26.36 7.69
C GLU A 120 0.99 -27.68 7.02
N ALA A 121 0.01 -28.38 7.60
CA ALA A 121 -0.49 -29.65 7.04
C ALA A 121 -1.33 -29.44 5.77
N SER A 122 -1.81 -28.22 5.52
CA SER A 122 -2.63 -27.86 4.36
C SER A 122 -2.49 -26.38 4.05
N LEU A 123 -2.76 -25.99 2.81
CA LEU A 123 -2.73 -24.59 2.36
C LEU A 123 -4.04 -23.84 2.64
N ARG A 124 -4.73 -24.15 3.74
CA ARG A 124 -5.99 -23.49 4.10
C ARG A 124 -5.74 -22.09 4.66
N LEU A 125 -6.64 -21.17 4.36
CA LEU A 125 -6.61 -19.78 4.82
C LEU A 125 -6.46 -19.69 6.33
N ASP A 126 -7.26 -20.42 7.11
CA ASP A 126 -7.18 -20.40 8.56
C ASP A 126 -5.81 -20.84 9.10
N ALA A 127 -5.25 -21.92 8.56
CA ALA A 127 -3.93 -22.43 8.95
C ALA A 127 -2.80 -21.44 8.63
N ILE A 128 -2.77 -20.97 7.38
CA ILE A 128 -1.72 -20.07 6.87
C ILE A 128 -1.80 -18.69 7.55
N ALA A 129 -3.01 -18.11 7.65
CA ALA A 129 -3.19 -16.81 8.26
C ALA A 129 -2.90 -16.85 9.77
N SER A 130 -3.29 -17.91 10.49
CA SER A 130 -2.93 -18.07 11.90
C SER A 130 -1.42 -18.04 12.12
N ALA A 131 -0.66 -18.76 11.30
CA ALA A 131 0.80 -18.79 11.39
C ALA A 131 1.41 -17.41 11.10
N GLY A 132 0.98 -16.73 10.03
CA GLY A 132 1.53 -15.43 9.64
C GLY A 132 1.16 -14.28 10.59
N PHE A 133 -0.07 -14.26 11.09
CA PHE A 133 -0.54 -13.21 12.00
C PHE A 133 -0.24 -13.49 13.48
N LYS A 134 0.23 -14.71 13.81
CA LYS A 134 0.43 -15.19 15.19
C LYS A 134 -0.86 -15.16 16.01
N LEU A 135 -1.94 -15.68 15.43
CA LEU A 135 -3.25 -15.80 16.06
C LEU A 135 -3.64 -17.27 16.18
N SER A 136 -4.39 -17.65 17.22
CA SER A 136 -4.93 -19.00 17.31
C SER A 136 -5.86 -19.31 16.12
N ARG A 137 -5.97 -20.58 15.74
CA ARG A 137 -6.86 -21.00 14.65
C ARG A 137 -8.31 -20.65 14.91
N THR A 138 -8.77 -20.79 16.16
CA THR A 138 -10.13 -20.40 16.57
C THR A 138 -10.38 -18.91 16.37
N LYS A 139 -9.41 -18.06 16.76
CA LYS A 139 -9.52 -16.61 16.59
C LYS A 139 -9.50 -16.22 15.11
N MET A 140 -8.64 -16.85 14.31
CA MET A 140 -8.60 -16.62 12.87
C MET A 140 -9.90 -17.05 12.19
N ALA A 141 -10.44 -18.23 12.54
CA ALA A 141 -11.72 -18.71 12.01
C ALA A 141 -12.87 -17.73 12.30
N SER A 142 -12.92 -17.15 13.51
CA SER A 142 -13.90 -16.12 13.86
C SER A 142 -13.74 -14.84 13.03
N LEU A 143 -12.52 -14.37 12.81
CA LEU A 143 -12.28 -13.19 11.95
C LEU A 143 -12.71 -13.46 10.51
N ILE A 144 -12.45 -14.67 9.99
CA ILE A 144 -12.89 -15.08 8.65
C ILE A 144 -14.42 -15.08 8.58
N SER A 145 -15.11 -15.71 9.53
CA SER A 145 -16.57 -15.77 9.54
C SER A 145 -17.24 -14.42 9.78
N ASN A 146 -16.54 -13.45 10.36
CA ASN A 146 -17.03 -12.09 10.57
C ASN A 146 -16.77 -11.17 9.36
N GLY A 147 -16.08 -11.65 8.32
CA GLY A 147 -15.75 -10.84 7.14
C GLY A 147 -14.56 -9.89 7.31
N ASP A 148 -13.77 -10.08 8.37
CA ASP A 148 -12.59 -9.26 8.68
C ASP A 148 -11.36 -9.66 7.86
N VAL A 149 -11.46 -10.74 7.07
CA VAL A 149 -10.36 -11.29 6.27
C VAL A 149 -10.64 -11.16 4.78
N ARG A 150 -9.65 -10.65 4.06
CA ARG A 150 -9.66 -10.56 2.59
C ARG A 150 -8.50 -11.35 2.00
N VAL A 151 -8.76 -12.04 0.89
CA VAL A 151 -7.74 -12.65 0.03
C VAL A 151 -7.80 -11.91 -1.31
N ASN A 152 -6.68 -11.38 -1.77
CA ASN A 152 -6.58 -10.61 -3.01
C ASN A 152 -7.69 -9.54 -3.11
N TRP A 153 -7.84 -8.76 -2.04
CA TRP A 153 -8.82 -7.68 -1.89
C TRP A 153 -10.29 -8.10 -1.81
N THR A 154 -10.59 -9.39 -1.93
CA THR A 154 -11.95 -9.92 -1.85
C THR A 154 -12.21 -10.48 -0.45
N THR A 155 -13.32 -10.11 0.17
CA THR A 155 -13.72 -10.67 1.48
C THR A 155 -13.99 -12.17 1.36
N VAL A 156 -13.39 -12.95 2.25
CA VAL A 156 -13.53 -14.41 2.27
C VAL A 156 -14.12 -14.84 3.60
N MET A 157 -15.21 -15.62 3.53
CA MET A 157 -15.94 -16.13 4.71
C MET A 157 -15.67 -17.62 4.98
N LYS A 158 -14.97 -18.30 4.07
CA LYS A 158 -14.68 -19.74 4.15
C LYS A 158 -13.26 -19.98 4.64
N SER A 159 -13.13 -20.57 5.83
CA SER A 159 -11.82 -20.87 6.46
C SER A 159 -10.97 -21.87 5.68
N ASN A 160 -11.61 -22.75 4.91
CA ASN A 160 -10.97 -23.79 4.10
C ASN A 160 -10.53 -23.31 2.71
N THR A 161 -10.63 -22.02 2.41
CA THR A 161 -10.16 -21.45 1.15
C THR A 161 -8.69 -21.78 0.96
N THR A 162 -8.33 -22.32 -0.20
CA THR A 162 -6.96 -22.72 -0.50
C THR A 162 -6.15 -21.51 -0.95
N ILE A 163 -4.99 -21.34 -0.34
CA ILE A 163 -4.05 -20.24 -0.56
C ILE A 163 -2.91 -20.69 -1.49
N ARG A 164 -2.43 -19.76 -2.31
CA ARG A 164 -1.38 -19.98 -3.30
C ARG A 164 -0.24 -18.98 -3.13
N THR A 165 0.92 -19.33 -3.69
CA THR A 165 2.03 -18.38 -3.83
C THR A 165 1.57 -17.13 -4.58
N GLY A 166 1.96 -15.98 -4.07
CA GLY A 166 1.58 -14.66 -4.61
C GLY A 166 0.31 -14.07 -3.97
N ASP A 167 -0.51 -14.87 -3.28
CA ASP A 167 -1.72 -14.35 -2.63
C ASP A 167 -1.40 -13.31 -1.56
N PHE A 168 -2.30 -12.34 -1.41
CA PHE A 168 -2.31 -11.37 -0.32
C PHE A 168 -3.46 -11.62 0.62
N ILE A 169 -3.15 -11.86 1.89
CA ILE A 169 -4.12 -11.98 2.98
C ILE A 169 -4.10 -10.68 3.80
N SER A 170 -5.25 -10.00 3.90
CA SER A 170 -5.43 -8.82 4.75
C SER A 170 -6.38 -9.14 5.88
N VAL A 171 -6.01 -8.76 7.11
CA VAL A 171 -6.85 -8.92 8.30
C VAL A 171 -7.10 -7.56 8.93
N ALA A 172 -8.35 -7.19 9.13
CA ALA A 172 -8.74 -5.90 9.70
C ALA A 172 -8.01 -5.63 11.02
N GLY A 173 -7.37 -4.46 11.13
CA GLY A 173 -6.61 -4.07 12.32
C GLY A 173 -5.36 -4.91 12.63
N LYS A 174 -4.92 -5.80 11.71
CA LYS A 174 -3.72 -6.66 11.88
C LYS A 174 -2.71 -6.57 10.74
N GLY A 175 -3.06 -5.89 9.65
CA GLY A 175 -2.15 -5.65 8.53
C GLY A 175 -2.30 -6.68 7.41
N ARG A 176 -1.20 -6.87 6.65
CA ARG A 176 -1.17 -7.69 5.45
C ARG A 176 -0.07 -8.75 5.50
N LEU A 177 -0.32 -9.85 4.79
CA LEU A 177 0.57 -10.98 4.65
C LEU A 177 0.61 -11.38 3.17
N LYS A 178 1.79 -11.36 2.55
CA LYS A 178 2.01 -11.91 1.21
C LYS A 178 2.53 -13.33 1.35
N ILE A 179 2.00 -14.23 0.53
CA ILE A 179 2.43 -15.62 0.46
C ILE A 179 3.58 -15.73 -0.52
N GLY A 180 4.74 -16.11 0.01
CA GLY A 180 5.93 -16.38 -0.78
C GLY A 180 5.90 -17.80 -1.35
N GLU A 181 7.10 -18.37 -1.45
CA GLU A 181 7.28 -19.72 -1.96
C GLU A 181 6.57 -20.77 -1.09
N ILE A 182 5.94 -21.76 -1.74
CA ILE A 182 5.32 -22.91 -1.10
C ILE A 182 6.03 -24.16 -1.60
N ASN A 183 6.64 -24.91 -0.68
CA ASN A 183 7.37 -26.13 -0.96
C ASN A 183 6.78 -27.32 -0.21
N SER A 184 6.86 -28.51 -0.78
CA SER A 184 6.51 -29.75 -0.10
C SER A 184 7.68 -30.27 0.74
N THR A 185 7.40 -30.68 1.96
CA THR A 185 8.37 -31.33 2.86
C THR A 185 8.42 -32.83 2.61
N ARG A 186 9.50 -33.50 3.03
CA ARG A 186 9.63 -34.98 2.98
C ARG A 186 8.51 -35.72 3.71
N LYS A 187 7.84 -35.08 4.67
CA LYS A 187 6.72 -35.64 5.45
C LYS A 187 5.34 -35.27 4.89
N GLY A 188 5.26 -34.78 3.65
CA GLY A 188 3.99 -34.44 2.98
C GLY A 188 3.30 -33.17 3.47
N LYS A 189 3.94 -32.38 4.34
CA LYS A 189 3.45 -31.04 4.75
C LYS A 189 3.94 -29.94 3.81
N PHE A 190 3.39 -28.74 3.93
CA PHE A 190 3.78 -27.56 3.16
C PHE A 190 4.67 -26.64 4.00
N ALA A 191 5.90 -26.39 3.55
CA ALA A 191 6.75 -25.32 4.04
C ALA A 191 6.42 -24.05 3.25
N VAL A 192 5.97 -23.01 3.95
CA VAL A 192 5.47 -21.78 3.34
C VAL A 192 6.27 -20.59 3.84
N GLU A 193 6.73 -19.78 2.89
CA GLU A 193 7.28 -18.47 3.15
C GLU A 193 6.15 -17.43 3.29
N LEU A 194 6.22 -16.63 4.34
CA LEU A 194 5.20 -15.65 4.69
C LEU A 194 5.86 -14.29 4.91
N ILE A 195 5.48 -13.31 4.10
CA ILE A 195 6.04 -11.96 4.14
C ILE A 195 5.02 -11.06 4.83
N ARG A 196 5.27 -10.72 6.09
CA ARG A 196 4.36 -9.87 6.88
C ARG A 196 4.74 -8.41 6.73
N TYR A 197 3.78 -7.58 6.37
CA TYR A 197 3.93 -6.12 6.36
C TYR A 197 3.73 -5.60 7.79
N ILE A 198 4.71 -4.86 8.31
CA ILE A 198 4.74 -4.25 9.65
C ILE A 198 4.52 -2.75 9.50
#